data_AF-A0A0M9ZLH3-F1
#
_entry.id   AF-A0A0M9ZLH3-F1
#
_cell.length_a   1.000
_cell.length_b   1.000
_cell.length_c   1.000
_cell.angle_alpha   90.00
_cell.angle_beta   90.00
_cell.angle_gamma   90.00
#
_symmetry.space_group_name_H-M   'P 1'
#
loop_
_entity.id
_entity.type
_entity.pdbx_description
1 polymer ?
#
loop_
_entity_poly.entity_id
_entity_poly.type
_entity_poly.pdbx_seq_one_letter_code
_entity_poly.pdbx_strand_id
1 'polypeptide(L)'
;MAERASRIRGTAVRTHRPSTSPGEDPDTRRAPGQGALRTALGEDGFQRILRQRYERGTALGELADLLLSTAAEADRLHGKLRRHATHARERLGDVLNPCLDPGFVPVTGLLASVGHTTDLHAARFAQQMNQLTLVLESYQIAVRHTGYVTERS
;
A
#
# COMPACT_ATOMS: atom_id res chain seq x y z
N MET A 1 -47.61 -7.08 -59.06
CA MET A 1 -46.79 -5.84 -58.98
C MET A 1 -46.57 -5.60 -57.48
N ALA A 2 -45.39 -5.96 -56.96
CA ALA A 2 -44.33 -5.02 -56.55
C ALA A 2 -44.83 -4.04 -55.46
N GLU A 3 -44.29 -3.92 -54.24
CA GLU A 3 -42.92 -4.10 -53.77
C GLU A 3 -42.83 -3.99 -52.22
N ARG A 4 -41.89 -4.74 -51.64
CA ARG A 4 -40.90 -4.37 -50.59
C ARG A 4 -41.32 -3.78 -49.22
N ALA A 5 -41.08 -4.62 -48.21
CA ALA A 5 -40.21 -4.42 -47.04
C ALA A 5 -40.43 -3.20 -46.12
N SER A 6 -40.69 -3.47 -44.83
CA SER A 6 -39.71 -3.11 -43.79
C SER A 6 -39.88 -3.94 -42.53
N ARG A 7 -38.79 -4.65 -42.21
CA ARG A 7 -38.56 -5.47 -41.03
C ARG A 7 -37.73 -4.59 -40.09
N ILE A 8 -38.27 -4.12 -38.96
CA ILE A 8 -37.45 -3.47 -37.93
C ILE A 8 -37.43 -4.33 -36.68
N ARG A 9 -36.42 -5.18 -36.70
CA ARG A 9 -35.78 -5.87 -35.58
C ARG A 9 -34.77 -4.89 -34.98
N GLY A 10 -34.74 -4.77 -33.65
CA GLY A 10 -33.66 -4.10 -32.93
C GLY A 10 -34.07 -2.75 -32.32
N THR A 11 -33.65 -2.37 -31.13
CA THR A 11 -32.68 -2.94 -30.20
C THR A 11 -32.96 -2.29 -28.86
N ALA A 12 -33.19 -3.09 -27.82
CA ALA A 12 -33.03 -2.60 -26.45
C ALA A 12 -31.61 -2.05 -26.34
N VAL A 13 -31.49 -0.75 -26.09
CA VAL A 13 -30.23 -0.12 -25.71
C VAL A 13 -29.90 -0.65 -24.32
N ARG A 14 -29.35 -1.87 -24.28
CA ARG A 14 -28.47 -2.30 -23.22
C ARG A 14 -27.24 -1.42 -23.35
N THR A 15 -27.21 -0.34 -22.59
CA THR A 15 -25.98 0.33 -22.25
C THR A 15 -25.18 -0.65 -21.40
N HIS A 16 -24.51 -1.60 -22.05
CA HIS A 16 -23.39 -2.33 -21.50
C HIS A 16 -22.31 -1.28 -21.25
N ARG A 17 -22.42 -0.58 -20.13
CA ARG A 17 -21.23 -0.05 -19.48
C ARG A 17 -20.39 -1.30 -19.22
N PRO A 18 -19.19 -1.44 -19.81
CA PRO A 18 -18.31 -2.50 -19.37
C PRO A 18 -18.19 -2.31 -17.87
N SER A 19 -18.61 -3.33 -17.13
CA SER A 19 -18.16 -3.53 -15.76
C SER A 19 -16.65 -3.52 -15.88
N THR A 20 -16.05 -2.37 -15.63
CA THR A 20 -14.66 -2.30 -15.23
C THR A 20 -14.60 -3.26 -14.06
N SER A 21 -14.08 -4.46 -14.31
CA SER A 21 -13.43 -5.27 -13.28
C SER A 21 -12.77 -4.27 -12.35
N PRO A 22 -12.97 -4.32 -11.02
CA PRO A 22 -12.25 -3.42 -10.14
C PRO A 22 -10.79 -3.62 -10.50
N GLY A 23 -10.24 -2.63 -11.22
CA GLY A 23 -8.91 -2.72 -11.73
C GLY A 23 -8.07 -2.99 -10.52
N GLU A 24 -7.25 -4.03 -10.59
CA GLU A 24 -6.09 -4.09 -9.73
C GLU A 24 -5.40 -2.76 -9.91
N ASP A 25 -5.63 -1.88 -8.94
CA ASP A 25 -4.98 -0.59 -8.86
C ASP A 25 -3.49 -0.90 -8.97
N PRO A 26 -2.76 -0.43 -9.99
CA PRO A 26 -1.35 -0.76 -10.14
C PRO A 26 -0.54 -0.36 -8.89
N ASP A 27 -1.07 0.56 -8.06
CA ASP A 27 -0.53 0.93 -6.76
C ASP A 27 -0.85 -0.07 -5.63
N THR A 28 -1.86 -0.93 -5.76
CA THR A 28 -2.18 -1.95 -4.74
C THR A 28 -1.13 -3.07 -4.62
N ARG A 29 -0.09 -3.11 -5.45
CA ARG A 29 1.00 -4.10 -5.34
C ARG A 29 2.32 -3.52 -4.83
N ARG A 30 2.48 -2.20 -4.74
CA ARG A 30 3.75 -1.62 -4.29
C ARG A 30 3.80 -1.56 -2.77
N ALA A 31 4.76 -2.27 -2.21
CA ALA A 31 5.06 -2.20 -0.79
C ALA A 31 5.51 -0.75 -0.47
N PRO A 32 4.76 -0.01 0.37
CA PRO A 32 4.91 1.45 0.50
C PRO A 32 6.25 1.90 1.07
N GLY A 33 6.85 1.12 1.97
CA GLY A 33 8.16 1.40 2.55
C GLY A 33 9.27 1.33 1.51
N GLN A 34 9.39 0.20 0.79
CA GLN A 34 10.37 0.11 -0.31
C GLN A 34 10.04 1.04 -1.48
N GLY A 35 8.75 1.30 -1.73
CA GLY A 35 8.30 2.29 -2.72
C GLY A 35 8.82 3.69 -2.38
N ALA A 36 8.70 4.11 -1.11
CA ALA A 36 9.20 5.40 -0.65
C ALA A 36 10.73 5.52 -0.82
N LEU A 37 11.48 4.46 -0.54
CA LEU A 37 12.93 4.46 -0.74
C LEU A 37 13.33 4.63 -2.21
N ARG A 38 12.69 3.88 -3.13
CA ARG A 38 12.94 4.02 -4.57
C ARG A 38 12.56 5.41 -5.08
N THR A 39 11.45 5.96 -4.61
CA THR A 39 11.01 7.32 -4.98
C THR A 39 12.00 8.38 -4.51
N ALA A 40 12.49 8.27 -3.27
CA ALA A 40 13.34 9.31 -2.69
C ALA A 40 14.81 9.25 -3.15
N LEU A 41 15.31 8.07 -3.53
CA LEU A 41 16.72 7.86 -3.86
C LEU A 41 16.97 7.55 -5.33
N GLY A 42 15.92 7.28 -6.09
CA GLY A 42 16.03 6.64 -7.41
C GLY A 42 16.45 5.17 -7.29
N GLU A 43 16.40 4.47 -8.42
CA GLU A 43 16.74 3.05 -8.47
C GLU A 43 18.23 2.82 -8.15
N ASP A 44 19.12 3.65 -8.67
CA ASP A 44 20.57 3.52 -8.39
C ASP A 44 20.91 3.72 -6.92
N GLY A 45 20.26 4.69 -6.27
CA GLY A 45 20.42 4.93 -4.84
C GLY A 45 19.87 3.77 -4.00
N PHE A 46 18.75 3.18 -4.42
CA PHE A 46 18.20 1.97 -3.80
C PHE A 46 19.16 0.77 -3.95
N GLN A 47 19.71 0.54 -5.14
CA GLN A 47 20.72 -0.51 -5.38
C GLN A 47 22.01 -0.26 -4.60
N ARG A 48 22.41 0.99 -4.38
CA ARG A 48 23.55 1.33 -3.53
C ARG A 48 23.33 0.91 -2.08
N ILE A 49 22.16 1.17 -1.50
CA ILE A 49 21.84 0.76 -0.12
C ILE A 49 21.84 -0.76 0.02
N LEU A 50 21.27 -1.48 -0.96
CA LEU A 50 21.27 -2.94 -0.97
C LEU A 50 22.69 -3.53 -0.91
N ARG A 51 23.68 -2.84 -1.49
CA ARG A 51 25.10 -3.21 -1.38
C ARG A 51 25.71 -2.76 -0.06
N GLN A 52 25.50 -1.50 0.33
CA GLN A 52 26.09 -0.90 1.53
C GLN A 52 25.67 -1.56 2.84
N ARG A 53 24.48 -2.17 2.93
CA ARG A 53 24.06 -2.91 4.13
C ARG A 53 25.03 -4.03 4.53
N TYR A 54 25.87 -4.49 3.61
CA TYR A 54 26.87 -5.53 3.89
C TYR A 54 28.21 -4.96 4.40
N GLU A 55 28.39 -3.65 4.40
CA GLU A 55 29.56 -2.94 4.96
C GLU A 55 29.46 -2.87 6.50
N ARG A 56 29.40 -4.04 7.14
CA ARG A 56 29.21 -4.19 8.59
C ARG A 56 30.28 -3.45 9.38
N GLY A 57 29.88 -2.84 10.50
CA GLY A 57 30.79 -2.09 11.36
C GLY A 57 31.14 -0.68 10.86
N THR A 58 30.53 -0.24 9.75
CA THR A 58 30.58 1.16 9.30
C THR A 58 29.26 1.85 9.64
N ALA A 59 29.31 3.14 10.00
CA ALA A 59 28.09 3.90 10.28
C ALA A 59 27.12 3.93 9.07
N LEU A 60 27.66 3.98 7.85
CA LEU A 60 26.85 3.93 6.62
C LEU A 60 26.20 2.56 6.39
N GLY A 61 26.92 1.47 6.67
CA GLY A 61 26.36 0.12 6.56
C GLY A 61 25.25 -0.13 7.57
N GLU A 62 25.43 0.30 8.82
CA GLU A 62 24.39 0.19 9.86
C GLU A 62 23.16 1.06 9.52
N LEU A 63 23.37 2.28 9.00
CA LEU A 63 22.27 3.14 8.54
C LEU A 63 21.54 2.55 7.34
N ALA A 64 22.25 1.93 6.40
CA ALA A 64 21.66 1.26 5.24
C ALA A 64 20.81 0.04 5.66
N ASP A 65 21.28 -0.76 6.62
CA ASP A 65 20.52 -1.89 7.15
C ASP A 65 19.28 -1.43 7.94
N LEU A 66 19.43 -0.40 8.78
CA LEU A 66 18.32 0.20 9.52
C LEU A 66 17.24 0.74 8.57
N LEU A 67 17.64 1.42 7.50
CA LEU A 67 16.74 1.97 6.50
C LEU A 67 15.92 0.86 5.82
N LEU A 68 16.58 -0.22 5.38
CA LEU A 68 15.91 -1.35 4.75
C LEU A 68 14.98 -2.09 5.71
N SER A 69 15.41 -2.29 6.96
CA SER A 69 14.60 -2.92 8.00
C SER A 69 13.37 -2.08 8.34
N THR A 70 13.52 -0.76 8.43
CA THR A 70 12.43 0.19 8.69
C THR A 70 11.40 0.18 7.56
N ALA A 71 11.87 0.15 6.30
CA ALA A 71 11.00 0.03 5.13
C ALA A 71 10.26 -1.32 5.09
N ALA A 72 10.95 -2.43 5.40
CA ALA A 72 10.36 -3.75 5.44
C ALA A 72 9.27 -3.88 6.53
N GLU A 73 9.47 -3.28 7.70
CA GLU A 73 8.43 -3.26 8.73
C GLU A 73 7.24 -2.37 8.32
N ALA A 74 7.46 -1.25 7.63
CA ALA A 74 6.37 -0.45 7.06
C ALA A 74 5.54 -1.27 6.07
N ASP A 75 6.19 -2.04 5.20
CA ASP A 75 5.53 -2.95 4.25
C ASP A 75 4.73 -4.04 4.97
N ARG A 76 5.29 -4.62 6.03
CA ARG A 76 4.62 -5.62 6.86
C ARG A 76 3.38 -5.04 7.55
N LEU A 77 3.48 -3.84 8.13
CA LEU A 77 2.37 -3.16 8.78
C LEU A 77 1.27 -2.80 7.78
N HIS A 78 1.64 -2.31 6.59
CA HIS A 78 0.69 -2.06 5.51
C HIS A 78 -0.05 -3.34 5.11
N GLY A 79 0.67 -4.46 4.96
CA GLY A 79 0.05 -5.76 4.69
C GLY A 79 -0.92 -6.21 5.78
N LYS A 80 -0.61 -5.95 7.06
CA LYS A 80 -1.55 -6.22 8.18
C LYS A 80 -2.78 -5.34 8.08
N LEU A 81 -2.62 -4.04 7.87
CA LEU A 81 -3.72 -3.10 7.72
C LEU A 81 -4.67 -3.50 6.59
N ARG A 82 -4.12 -3.90 5.44
CA ARG A 82 -4.92 -4.40 4.30
C ARG A 82 -5.73 -5.64 4.67
N ARG A 83 -5.13 -6.63 5.33
CA ARG A 83 -5.85 -7.82 5.77
C ARG A 83 -6.98 -7.48 6.75
N HIS A 84 -6.73 -6.57 7.69
CA HIS A 84 -7.76 -6.10 8.62
C HIS A 84 -8.89 -5.36 7.90
N ALA A 85 -8.57 -4.49 6.95
CA ALA A 85 -9.56 -3.79 6.14
C ALA A 85 -10.40 -4.76 5.27
N THR A 86 -9.78 -5.79 4.69
CA THR A 86 -10.51 -6.84 3.95
C THR A 86 -11.46 -7.60 4.87
N HIS A 87 -10.97 -8.07 6.02
CA HIS A 87 -11.77 -8.81 7.01
C HIS A 87 -12.93 -7.96 7.57
N ALA A 88 -12.68 -6.67 7.79
CA ALA A 88 -13.70 -5.70 8.18
C ALA A 88 -14.80 -5.60 7.11
N ARG A 89 -14.40 -5.47 5.84
CA ARG A 89 -15.31 -5.37 4.70
C ARG A 89 -16.15 -6.64 4.53
N GLU A 90 -15.55 -7.82 4.71
CA GLU A 90 -16.26 -9.11 4.65
C GLU A 90 -17.32 -9.21 5.75
N ARG A 91 -16.95 -8.95 7.01
CA ARG A 91 -17.91 -8.96 8.13
C ARG A 91 -19.03 -7.94 7.96
N LEU A 92 -18.73 -6.76 7.43
CA LEU A 92 -19.76 -5.77 7.12
C LEU A 92 -20.66 -6.22 5.98
N GLY A 93 -20.10 -6.89 4.98
CA GLY A 93 -20.87 -7.54 3.92
C GLY A 93 -21.86 -8.56 4.47
N ASP A 94 -21.42 -9.42 5.39
CA ASP A 94 -22.26 -10.44 6.02
C ASP A 94 -23.37 -9.85 6.90
N VAL A 95 -23.03 -8.83 7.71
CA VAL A 95 -23.98 -8.18 8.63
C VAL A 95 -25.00 -7.30 7.90
N LEU A 96 -24.61 -6.70 6.77
CA LEU A 96 -25.49 -5.87 5.95
C LEU A 96 -26.24 -6.67 4.88
N ASN A 97 -26.03 -8.00 4.79
CA ASN A 97 -26.70 -8.85 3.82
C ASN A 97 -28.14 -9.14 4.26
N PRO A 98 -29.16 -8.59 3.58
CA PRO A 98 -30.56 -8.76 3.97
C PRO A 98 -31.09 -10.20 3.80
N CYS A 99 -30.31 -11.09 3.18
CA CYS A 99 -30.66 -12.50 3.00
C CYS A 99 -30.19 -13.41 4.15
N LEU A 100 -29.37 -12.91 5.08
CA LEU A 100 -28.90 -13.66 6.25
C LEU A 100 -29.66 -13.16 7.48
N ASP A 101 -30.60 -13.99 7.96
CA ASP A 101 -31.33 -14.00 9.24
C ASP A 101 -31.52 -12.66 10.03
N PRO A 102 -32.76 -12.22 10.34
CA PRO A 102 -33.06 -10.91 10.98
C PRO A 102 -32.72 -10.84 12.47
N GLY A 103 -31.92 -11.77 12.99
CA GLY A 103 -31.38 -11.73 14.35
C GLY A 103 -30.41 -10.58 14.47
N PHE A 104 -30.91 -9.43 14.92
CA PHE A 104 -30.18 -8.16 15.10
C PHE A 104 -28.99 -8.35 16.07
N VAL A 105 -27.87 -8.89 15.59
CA VAL A 105 -26.60 -8.82 16.32
C VAL A 105 -26.26 -7.33 16.43
N PRO A 106 -25.88 -6.80 17.61
CA PRO A 106 -25.61 -5.37 17.77
C PRO A 106 -24.46 -4.94 16.85
N VAL A 107 -24.82 -4.45 15.66
CA VAL A 107 -23.90 -4.00 14.60
C VAL A 107 -22.95 -2.93 15.14
N THR A 108 -23.40 -2.16 16.13
CA THR A 108 -22.64 -1.13 16.84
C THR A 108 -21.40 -1.68 17.56
N GLY A 109 -21.48 -2.83 18.23
CA GLY A 109 -20.33 -3.44 18.93
C GLY A 109 -19.30 -4.05 17.97
N LEU A 110 -19.78 -4.60 16.86
CA LEU A 110 -18.92 -5.16 15.81
C LEU A 110 -18.20 -4.04 15.04
N LEU A 111 -18.91 -2.95 14.70
CA LEU A 111 -18.32 -1.77 14.08
C LEU A 111 -17.26 -1.09 14.97
N ALA A 112 -17.54 -0.93 16.26
CA ALA A 112 -16.61 -0.29 17.20
C ALA A 112 -15.30 -1.08 17.35
N SER A 113 -15.37 -2.41 17.49
CA SER A 113 -14.18 -3.26 17.65
C SER A 113 -13.34 -3.38 16.37
N VAL A 114 -14.00 -3.45 15.21
CA VAL A 114 -13.34 -3.50 13.89
C VAL A 114 -12.72 -2.15 13.53
N GLY A 115 -13.38 -1.03 13.86
CA GLY A 115 -12.84 0.32 13.71
C GLY A 115 -11.59 0.53 14.56
N HIS A 116 -11.68 0.24 15.86
CA HIS A 116 -10.57 0.45 16.80
C HIS A 116 -9.29 -0.31 16.42
N THR A 117 -9.42 -1.55 15.96
CA THR A 117 -8.26 -2.35 15.53
C THR A 117 -7.65 -1.82 14.23
N THR A 118 -8.48 -1.38 13.29
CA THR A 118 -8.01 -0.76 12.04
C THR A 118 -7.27 0.55 12.31
N ASP A 119 -7.80 1.40 13.19
CA ASP A 119 -7.20 2.68 13.58
C ASP A 119 -5.84 2.48 14.26
N LEU A 120 -5.74 1.51 15.17
CA LEU A 120 -4.47 1.16 15.81
C LEU A 120 -3.40 0.74 14.79
N HIS A 121 -3.79 -0.07 13.79
CA HIS A 121 -2.86 -0.48 12.73
C HIS A 121 -2.46 0.67 11.81
N ALA A 122 -3.40 1.57 11.50
CA ALA A 122 -3.12 2.77 10.72
C ALA A 122 -2.16 3.71 11.46
N ALA A 123 -2.35 3.92 12.77
CA ALA A 123 -1.46 4.74 13.59
C ALA A 123 -0.04 4.18 13.64
N ARG A 124 0.12 2.86 13.84
CA ARG A 124 1.43 2.18 13.82
C ARG A 124 2.11 2.31 12.47
N PHE A 125 1.35 2.16 11.37
CA PHE A 125 1.90 2.33 10.03
C PHE A 125 2.38 3.78 9.79
N ALA A 126 1.58 4.77 10.17
CA ALA A 126 1.96 6.18 10.05
C ALA A 126 3.23 6.51 10.87
N GLN A 127 3.31 6.00 12.11
CA GLN A 127 4.50 6.15 12.94
C GLN A 127 5.75 5.54 12.27
N GLN A 128 5.62 4.34 11.68
CA GLN A 128 6.72 3.68 10.99
C GLN A 128 7.18 4.45 9.75
N MET A 129 6.25 5.04 8.99
CA MET A 129 6.58 5.88 7.83
C MET A 129 7.31 7.16 8.26
N ASN A 130 6.93 7.77 9.38
CA ASN A 130 7.66 8.92 9.93
C ASN A 130 9.09 8.55 10.34
N GLN A 131 9.27 7.37 10.96
CA GLN A 131 10.61 6.86 11.28
C GLN A 131 11.45 6.61 10.02
N LEU A 132 10.83 6.08 8.96
CA LEU A 132 11.51 5.87 7.67
C LEU A 132 12.06 7.18 7.09
N THR A 133 11.27 8.26 7.14
CA THR A 133 11.71 9.59 6.70
C THR A 133 12.95 10.07 7.48
N LEU A 134 12.95 9.94 8.80
CA LEU A 134 14.06 10.38 9.65
C LEU A 134 15.36 9.60 9.39
N VAL A 135 15.26 8.27 9.23
CA VAL A 135 16.42 7.43 8.92
C VAL A 135 16.95 7.73 7.53
N LEU A 136 16.06 7.98 6.57
CA LEU A 136 16.42 8.36 5.20
C LEU A 136 17.20 9.67 5.16
N GLU A 137 16.73 10.70 5.87
CA GLU A 137 17.42 11.98 5.98
C GLU A 137 18.82 11.79 6.59
N SER A 138 18.92 11.02 7.68
CA SER A 138 20.19 10.72 8.35
C SER A 138 21.17 10.01 7.42
N TYR A 139 20.70 9.02 6.66
CA TYR A 139 21.50 8.32 5.66
C TYR A 139 21.95 9.26 4.53
N GLN A 140 21.07 10.11 4.00
CA GLN A 140 21.44 11.07 2.95
C GLN A 140 22.48 12.09 3.41
N ILE A 141 22.37 12.56 4.66
CA ILE A 141 23.37 13.45 5.28
C ILE A 141 24.72 12.74 5.39
N ALA A 142 24.75 11.50 5.88
CA ALA A 142 25.98 10.72 6.02
C ALA A 142 26.66 10.46 4.67
N VAL A 143 25.89 10.11 3.63
CA VAL A 143 26.42 9.91 2.27
C VAL A 143 27.06 11.19 1.73
N ARG A 144 26.41 12.35 1.90
CA ARG A 144 26.99 13.65 1.47
C ARG A 144 28.30 13.94 2.18
N HIS A 145 28.35 13.78 3.50
CA HIS A 145 29.57 14.02 4.27
C HIS A 145 30.72 13.11 3.86
N THR A 146 30.44 11.84 3.55
CA THR A 146 31.48 10.90 3.13
C THR A 146 32.05 11.27 1.76
N GLY A 147 31.20 11.71 0.82
CA GLY A 147 31.63 12.20 -0.49
C GLY A 147 32.57 13.42 -0.40
N TYR A 148 32.26 14.39 0.48
CA TYR A 148 33.11 15.57 0.69
C TYR A 148 34.49 15.27 1.29
N VAL A 149 34.62 14.20 2.09
CA VAL A 149 35.92 13.80 2.67
C VAL A 149 36.82 13.17 1.61
N THR A 150 36.25 12.35 0.71
CA THR A 150 36.99 11.72 -0.40
C THR A 150 37.44 12.67 -1.50
N GLU A 151 36.77 13.80 -1.73
CA GLU A 151 37.17 14.79 -2.76
C GLU A 151 38.27 15.76 -2.30
N ARG A 152 38.60 15.79 -1.00
CA ARG A 152 39.62 16.69 -0.42
C ARG A 152 40.95 15.99 -0.08
N SER A 153 41.05 14.68 -0.29
CA SER A 153 42.25 13.87 -0.04
C SER A 153 42.94 13.52 -1.34
#